data_AF-A0A9P6ZFH0-F1
#
_entry.id   AF-A0A9P6ZFH0-F1
#
_cell.length_a   1.000
_cell.length_b   1.000
_cell.length_c   1.000
_cell.angle_alpha   90.00
_cell.angle_beta   90.00
_cell.angle_gamma   90.00
#
_symmetry.space_group_name_H-M   'P 1'
#
loop_
_entity.id
_entity.type
_entity.pdbx_description
1 polymer ?
#
loop_
_entity_poly.entity_id
_entity_poly.type
_entity_poly.pdbx_seq_one_letter_code
_entity_poly.pdbx_strand_id
1 'polypeptide(L)'
;IQPSGQLHSVYTPIPSFTRGGHFYSYETLPSTELSRWLDCCEGLLLTNQAHEHTEETLWRMTAVIPRLPPNEVPHRIPLLALCHMVLSAEKYVAQGTRSTILKKNAPKAIQSTSKDRAIAIVQKILGHMDIAARDLPGILEIAKDSDVIVDLGNCLSEFQNV
;
A
#
# COMPACT_ATOMS: atom_id res chain seq x y z
N ILE A 1 13.50 11.99 -8.16
CA ILE A 1 12.40 11.19 -7.58
C ILE A 1 12.45 11.36 -6.07
N GLN A 2 11.33 11.60 -5.41
CA GLN A 2 11.25 11.77 -3.95
C GLN A 2 10.76 10.44 -3.33
N PRO A 3 11.59 9.77 -2.52
CA PRO A 3 11.19 8.63 -1.70
C PRO A 3 10.03 8.95 -0.76
N SER A 4 9.28 7.92 -0.39
CA SER A 4 8.20 8.04 0.59
C SER A 4 8.73 8.51 1.95
N GLY A 5 8.09 9.54 2.52
CA GLY A 5 8.42 10.07 3.85
C GLY A 5 9.65 10.98 3.91
N GLN A 6 10.30 11.27 2.77
CA GLN A 6 11.45 12.16 2.75
C GLN A 6 11.03 13.64 2.82
N LEU A 7 11.57 14.36 3.80
CA LEU A 7 11.44 15.82 3.88
C LEU A 7 12.14 16.46 2.67
N HIS A 8 11.42 17.33 1.96
CA HIS A 8 12.00 18.11 0.87
C HIS A 8 11.45 19.53 0.86
N SER A 9 12.27 20.48 0.47
CA SER A 9 11.87 21.86 0.21
C SER A 9 12.20 22.20 -1.25
N VAL A 10 11.27 22.85 -1.93
CA VAL A 10 11.44 23.26 -3.33
C VAL A 10 11.40 24.79 -3.39
N TYR A 11 12.46 25.38 -3.93
CA TYR A 11 12.56 26.82 -4.16
C TYR A 11 12.55 27.10 -5.67
N THR A 12 11.60 27.92 -6.11
CA THR A 12 11.48 28.36 -7.51
C THR A 12 11.86 29.85 -7.59
N PRO A 13 13.09 30.19 -8.03
CA PRO A 13 13.57 31.59 -8.08
C PRO A 13 12.93 32.42 -9.20
N ILE A 14 12.31 31.77 -10.18
CA ILE A 14 11.66 32.39 -11.33
C ILE A 14 10.26 31.80 -11.53
N PRO A 15 9.30 32.54 -12.13
CA PRO A 15 7.99 32.02 -12.46
C PRO A 15 8.10 30.74 -13.30
N SER A 16 7.65 29.62 -12.73
CA SER A 16 7.79 28.29 -13.32
C SER A 16 6.51 27.49 -13.12
N PHE A 17 6.29 26.50 -13.98
CA PHE A 17 5.21 25.52 -13.83
C PHE A 17 5.80 24.16 -13.45
N THR A 18 5.32 23.54 -12.38
CA THR A 18 5.77 22.22 -11.92
C THR A 18 4.59 21.26 -11.85
N ARG A 19 4.76 20.05 -12.39
CA ARG A 19 3.79 18.95 -12.25
C ARG A 19 4.41 17.83 -11.42
N GLY A 20 3.79 17.52 -10.29
CA GLY A 20 4.11 16.34 -9.48
C GLY A 20 3.33 15.10 -9.96
N GLY A 21 3.85 13.93 -9.61
CA GLY A 21 3.19 12.65 -9.78
C GLY A 21 3.67 11.65 -8.73
N HIS A 22 2.86 10.64 -8.46
CA HIS A 22 3.18 9.59 -7.50
C HIS A 22 3.28 8.25 -8.23
N PHE A 23 4.21 7.41 -7.80
CA PHE A 23 4.30 6.02 -8.25
C PHE A 23 4.46 5.12 -7.04
N TYR A 24 4.05 3.87 -7.20
CA TYR A 24 4.19 2.83 -6.19
C TYR A 24 5.06 1.73 -6.78
N SER A 25 6.03 1.26 -5.99
CA SER A 25 6.85 0.10 -6.31
C SER A 25 6.80 -0.87 -5.14
N TYR A 26 6.73 -2.16 -5.43
CA TYR A 26 6.74 -3.21 -4.42
C TYR A 26 7.91 -3.04 -3.45
N GLU A 27 9.13 -2.81 -3.96
CA GLU A 27 10.34 -2.63 -3.15
C GLU A 27 10.21 -1.52 -2.10
N THR A 28 9.44 -0.48 -2.42
CA THR A 28 9.26 0.72 -1.58
C THR A 28 7.96 0.72 -0.78
N LEU A 29 7.14 -0.34 -0.87
CA LEU A 29 5.92 -0.46 -0.08
C LEU A 29 6.16 -0.42 1.43
N PRO A 30 7.26 -0.96 1.98
CA PRO A 30 7.58 -0.83 3.40
C PRO A 30 7.68 0.64 3.86
N SER A 31 8.44 1.45 3.11
CA SER A 31 8.59 2.89 3.37
C SER A 31 7.29 3.65 3.13
N THR A 32 6.51 3.23 2.14
CA THR A 32 5.18 3.78 1.85
C THR A 32 4.21 3.53 3.00
N GLU A 33 4.19 2.32 3.55
CA GLU A 33 3.35 1.98 4.71
C GLU A 33 3.71 2.85 5.91
N LEU A 34 5.01 2.96 6.24
CA LEU A 34 5.47 3.81 7.33
C LEU A 34 5.08 5.27 7.13
N SER A 35 5.27 5.80 5.91
CA SER A 35 4.93 7.18 5.59
C SER A 35 3.43 7.46 5.77
N ARG A 36 2.59 6.54 5.31
CA ARG A 36 1.13 6.65 5.48
C ARG A 36 0.70 6.51 6.94
N TRP A 37 1.39 5.69 7.72
CA TRP A 37 1.16 5.60 9.16
C TRP A 37 1.50 6.92 9.85
N LEU A 38 2.65 7.51 9.50
CA LEU A 38 3.04 8.85 9.98
C LEU A 38 2.03 9.92 9.56
N ASP A 39 1.49 9.88 8.34
CA ASP A 39 0.44 10.81 7.92
C ASP A 39 -0.88 10.63 8.69
N CYS A 40 -1.16 9.42 9.16
CA CYS A 40 -2.30 9.19 10.05
C CYS A 40 -2.06 9.81 11.43
N CYS A 41 -0.83 9.73 11.97
CA CYS A 41 -0.48 10.24 13.29
C CYS A 41 -0.27 11.76 13.31
N GLU A 42 0.44 12.29 12.32
CA GLU A 42 0.99 13.64 12.28
C GLU A 42 0.61 14.38 10.98
N GLY A 43 -0.50 13.99 10.33
CA GLY A 43 -0.90 14.51 9.01
C GLY A 43 -1.20 16.01 8.93
N LEU A 44 -1.15 16.74 10.05
CA LEU A 44 -1.19 18.21 10.09
C LEU A 44 0.20 18.86 9.97
N LEU A 45 1.26 18.11 10.29
CA LEU A 45 2.65 18.54 10.25
C LEU A 45 3.37 18.05 8.98
N LEU A 46 2.77 17.09 8.28
CA LEU A 46 3.33 16.47 7.08
C LEU A 46 2.67 17.02 5.81
N THR A 47 3.45 17.14 4.74
CA THR A 47 3.03 17.70 3.45
C THR A 47 2.46 16.66 2.49
N ASN A 48 2.36 15.40 2.91
CA ASN A 48 1.83 14.33 2.08
C ASN A 48 0.35 14.58 1.81
N GLN A 49 0.02 14.86 0.55
CA GLN A 49 -1.37 14.98 0.14
C GLN A 49 -2.02 13.60 0.13
N ALA A 50 -3.17 13.47 0.79
CA ALA A 50 -3.99 12.29 0.67
C ALA A 50 -4.48 12.16 -0.78
N HIS A 51 -3.99 11.13 -1.47
CA HIS A 51 -4.32 10.91 -2.86
C HIS A 51 -5.57 10.03 -2.98
N GLU A 52 -6.58 10.51 -3.71
CA GLU A 52 -7.90 9.86 -3.86
C GLU A 52 -7.82 8.45 -4.47
N HIS A 53 -6.72 8.12 -5.15
CA HIS A 53 -6.51 6.86 -5.87
C HIS A 53 -5.51 5.91 -5.19
N THR A 54 -5.01 6.23 -3.99
CA THR A 54 -4.01 5.40 -3.33
C THR A 54 -4.55 4.00 -3.05
N GLU A 55 -5.74 3.87 -2.46
CA GLU A 55 -6.33 2.56 -2.14
C GLU A 55 -6.59 1.74 -3.40
N GLU A 56 -7.14 2.37 -4.44
CA GLU A 56 -7.37 1.73 -5.73
C GLU A 56 -6.07 1.23 -6.37
N THR A 57 -5.00 2.01 -6.27
CA THR A 57 -3.67 1.61 -6.77
C THR A 57 -3.16 0.38 -6.03
N LEU A 58 -3.29 0.34 -4.71
CA LEU A 58 -2.90 -0.83 -3.91
C LEU A 58 -3.74 -2.06 -4.26
N TRP A 59 -5.06 -1.92 -4.45
CA TRP A 59 -5.90 -3.04 -4.89
C TRP A 59 -5.49 -3.57 -6.27
N ARG A 60 -5.15 -2.67 -7.20
CA ARG A 60 -4.68 -3.05 -8.54
C ARG A 60 -3.32 -3.75 -8.48
N MET A 61 -2.38 -3.29 -7.64
CA MET A 61 -1.12 -3.98 -7.40
C MET A 61 -1.38 -5.40 -6.89
N THR A 62 -2.20 -5.56 -5.86
CA THR A 62 -2.58 -6.87 -5.33
C THR A 62 -3.22 -7.78 -6.38
N ALA A 63 -4.11 -7.24 -7.22
CA ALA A 63 -4.79 -8.01 -8.26
C ALA A 63 -3.84 -8.57 -9.33
N VAL A 64 -2.66 -7.96 -9.52
CA VAL A 64 -1.66 -8.38 -10.49
C VAL A 64 -0.72 -9.45 -9.92
N ILE A 65 -0.57 -9.58 -8.60
CA ILE A 65 0.35 -10.54 -7.96
C ILE A 65 0.21 -11.98 -8.49
N PRO A 66 -1.00 -12.56 -8.59
CA PRO A 66 -1.23 -13.86 -9.22
C PRO A 66 -0.61 -14.08 -10.61
N ARG A 67 -0.38 -12.99 -11.34
CA ARG A 67 0.06 -12.98 -12.74
C ARG A 67 1.52 -12.59 -12.90
N LEU A 68 2.21 -12.26 -11.80
CA LEU A 68 3.64 -11.96 -11.85
C LEU A 68 4.41 -13.24 -12.18
N PRO A 69 5.51 -13.15 -12.95
CA PRO A 69 6.38 -14.29 -13.12
C PRO A 69 7.02 -14.67 -11.77
N PRO A 70 7.34 -15.96 -11.54
CA PRO A 70 7.89 -16.43 -10.26
C PRO A 70 9.14 -15.68 -9.77
N ASN A 71 9.93 -15.11 -10.68
CA ASN A 71 11.15 -14.37 -10.35
C ASN A 71 10.90 -12.89 -10.00
N GLU A 72 9.68 -12.38 -10.18
CA GLU A 72 9.31 -10.99 -9.88
C GLU A 72 8.33 -10.89 -8.71
N VAL A 73 8.16 -11.98 -7.95
CA VAL A 73 7.29 -11.96 -6.78
C VAL A 73 7.89 -11.05 -5.72
N PRO A 74 7.10 -10.11 -5.16
CA PRO A 74 7.60 -9.23 -4.12
C PRO A 74 8.17 -10.00 -2.94
N HIS A 75 9.27 -9.50 -2.37
CA HIS A 75 9.80 -10.03 -1.12
C HIS A 75 8.76 -9.97 0.00
N ARG A 76 8.94 -10.83 1.02
CA ARG A 76 8.01 -10.99 2.15
C ARG A 76 7.60 -9.65 2.77
N ILE A 77 8.57 -8.79 3.08
CA ILE A 77 8.33 -7.51 3.78
C ILE A 77 7.45 -6.56 2.94
N PRO A 78 7.79 -6.25 1.67
CA PRO A 78 6.89 -5.58 0.73
C PRO A 78 5.48 -6.16 0.64
N LEU A 79 5.37 -7.48 0.62
CA LEU A 79 4.11 -8.17 0.47
C LEU A 79 3.24 -8.02 1.71
N LEU A 80 3.83 -8.17 2.90
CA LEU A 80 3.14 -7.93 4.18
C LEU A 80 2.69 -6.48 4.29
N ALA A 81 3.54 -5.53 3.92
CA ALA A 81 3.18 -4.11 3.91
C ALA A 81 1.98 -3.83 2.99
N LEU A 82 1.96 -4.45 1.80
CA LEU A 82 0.82 -4.37 0.89
C LEU A 82 -0.45 -4.97 1.51
N CYS A 83 -0.34 -6.19 2.04
CA CYS A 83 -1.46 -6.89 2.70
C CYS A 83 -2.04 -6.04 3.83
N HIS A 84 -1.17 -5.42 4.65
CA HIS A 84 -1.59 -4.61 5.78
C HIS A 84 -2.28 -3.32 5.32
N MET A 85 -1.73 -2.62 4.32
CA MET A 85 -2.36 -1.44 3.75
C MET A 85 -3.70 -1.73 3.04
N VAL A 86 -3.87 -2.93 2.46
CA VAL A 86 -5.12 -3.34 1.80
C VAL A 86 -6.20 -3.75 2.81
N LEU A 87 -5.84 -4.54 3.83
CA LEU A 87 -6.79 -5.01 4.84
C LEU A 87 -7.17 -3.93 5.85
N SER A 88 -6.22 -3.06 6.19
CA SER A 88 -6.37 -2.01 7.20
C SER A 88 -6.34 -0.61 6.60
N ALA A 89 -6.90 -0.42 5.39
CA ALA A 89 -6.88 0.87 4.68
C ALA A 89 -7.37 2.06 5.55
N GLU A 90 -8.38 1.82 6.40
CA GLU A 90 -8.94 2.80 7.33
C GLU A 90 -7.93 3.33 8.36
N LYS A 91 -6.91 2.54 8.71
CA LYS A 91 -5.83 2.96 9.63
C LYS A 91 -4.84 3.93 8.99
N TYR A 92 -4.91 4.13 7.67
CA TYR A 92 -4.01 4.98 6.91
C TYR A 92 -4.69 6.24 6.36
N VAL A 93 -5.84 6.61 6.93
CA VAL A 93 -6.53 7.85 6.58
C VAL A 93 -5.84 9.00 7.27
N ALA A 94 -5.12 9.82 6.50
CA ALA A 94 -4.36 10.95 7.02
C ALA A 94 -5.25 11.93 7.79
N GLN A 95 -4.78 12.37 8.96
CA GLN A 95 -5.56 13.20 9.88
C GLN A 95 -6.03 14.51 9.24
N GLY A 96 -5.19 15.14 8.40
CA GLY A 96 -5.50 16.37 7.67
C GLY A 96 -6.68 16.25 6.69
N THR A 97 -7.04 15.04 6.27
CA THR A 97 -8.10 14.77 5.28
C THR A 97 -9.46 14.37 5.88
N ARG A 98 -9.52 14.10 7.19
CA ARG A 98 -10.76 13.64 7.85
C ARG A 98 -11.93 14.61 7.70
N SER A 99 -11.66 15.92 7.56
CA SER A 99 -12.71 16.94 7.39
C SER A 99 -13.34 16.94 5.98
N THR A 100 -12.63 16.43 4.97
CA THR A 100 -13.06 16.45 3.56
C THR A 100 -13.86 15.19 3.18
N ILE A 101 -13.50 14.04 3.76
CA ILE A 101 -14.14 12.73 3.50
C ILE A 101 -15.59 12.70 4.03
N LEU A 102 -15.89 13.40 5.13
CA LEU A 102 -17.25 13.54 5.65
C LEU A 102 -18.21 14.31 4.71
N LYS A 103 -17.72 14.94 3.64
CA LYS A 103 -18.53 15.76 2.71
C LYS A 103 -18.81 15.11 1.35
N LYS A 104 -18.12 14.04 0.95
CA LYS A 104 -18.28 13.42 -0.37
C LYS A 104 -19.11 12.13 -0.29
N ASN A 105 -20.43 12.26 -0.43
CA ASN A 105 -21.29 11.17 -0.85
C ASN A 105 -21.23 11.04 -2.39
N ALA A 106 -20.58 9.99 -2.91
CA ALA A 106 -20.59 9.64 -4.35
C ALA A 106 -20.37 8.10 -4.53
N PRO A 107 -20.70 7.52 -5.69
CA PRO A 107 -21.38 6.22 -5.81
C PRO A 107 -20.49 4.98 -5.59
N LYS A 108 -21.01 4.00 -4.83
CA LYS A 108 -20.27 2.89 -4.20
C LYS A 108 -20.09 1.61 -5.04
N ALA A 109 -20.59 1.52 -6.27
CA ALA A 109 -20.81 0.22 -6.92
C ALA A 109 -19.62 -0.38 -7.71
N ILE A 110 -18.64 0.43 -8.16
CA ILE A 110 -17.51 -0.06 -9.00
C ILE A 110 -16.23 -0.28 -8.16
N GLN A 111 -16.08 0.44 -7.05
CA GLN A 111 -14.94 0.28 -6.13
C GLN A 111 -15.04 -1.00 -5.29
N SER A 112 -16.24 -1.54 -5.06
CA SER A 112 -16.44 -2.73 -4.22
C SER A 112 -15.83 -3.99 -4.84
N THR A 113 -16.01 -4.22 -6.14
CA THR A 113 -15.56 -5.46 -6.80
C THR A 113 -14.04 -5.60 -6.85
N SER A 114 -13.32 -4.50 -7.08
CA SER A 114 -11.85 -4.50 -7.09
C SER A 114 -11.28 -4.69 -5.68
N LYS A 115 -11.93 -4.08 -4.68
CA LYS A 115 -11.59 -4.25 -3.27
C LYS A 115 -11.78 -5.70 -2.82
N ASP A 116 -12.94 -6.30 -3.10
CA ASP A 116 -13.25 -7.68 -2.70
C ASP A 116 -12.26 -8.68 -3.30
N ARG A 117 -11.90 -8.49 -4.57
CA ARG A 117 -10.88 -9.32 -5.24
C ARG A 117 -9.51 -9.16 -4.58
N ALA A 118 -9.09 -7.93 -4.28
CA ALA A 118 -7.81 -7.69 -3.61
C ALA A 118 -7.79 -8.33 -2.21
N ILE A 119 -8.87 -8.22 -1.45
CA ILE A 119 -9.00 -8.85 -0.12
C ILE A 119 -8.89 -10.38 -0.23
N ALA A 120 -9.59 -11.01 -1.17
CA ALA A 120 -9.52 -12.46 -1.37
C ALA A 120 -8.09 -12.93 -1.71
N ILE A 121 -7.37 -12.18 -2.55
CA ILE A 121 -5.97 -12.48 -2.89
C ILE A 121 -5.08 -12.34 -1.66
N VAL A 122 -5.22 -11.25 -0.88
CA VAL A 122 -4.46 -11.06 0.36
C VAL A 122 -4.71 -12.20 1.35
N GLN A 123 -5.97 -12.62 1.53
CA GLN A 123 -6.30 -13.72 2.44
C GLN A 123 -5.62 -15.03 2.03
N LYS A 124 -5.57 -15.34 0.73
CA LYS A 124 -4.83 -16.51 0.22
C LYS A 124 -3.33 -16.37 0.47
N ILE A 125 -2.75 -15.22 0.15
CA ILE A 125 -1.33 -14.92 0.36
C ILE A 125 -0.93 -15.11 1.84
N LEU A 126 -1.76 -14.60 2.76
CA LEU A 126 -1.54 -14.74 4.20
C LEU A 126 -1.69 -16.20 4.66
N GLY A 127 -2.65 -16.94 4.12
CA GLY A 127 -2.81 -18.37 4.36
C GLY A 127 -1.58 -19.19 3.96
N HIS A 128 -0.92 -18.84 2.86
CA HIS A 128 0.34 -19.51 2.46
C HIS A 128 1.54 -19.12 3.34
N MET A 129 1.48 -17.98 4.01
CA MET A 129 2.53 -17.54 4.93
C MET A 129 2.30 -17.99 6.38
N ASP A 130 1.23 -18.75 6.65
CA ASP A 130 0.77 -19.13 8.00
C ASP A 130 0.57 -17.91 8.93
N ILE A 131 0.16 -16.77 8.37
CA ILE A 131 -0.10 -15.54 9.13
C ILE A 131 -1.61 -15.31 9.17
N ALA A 132 -2.18 -15.24 10.38
CA ALA A 132 -3.56 -14.82 10.53
C ALA A 132 -3.69 -13.32 10.23
N ALA A 133 -4.73 -12.92 9.49
CA ALA A 133 -4.97 -11.51 9.15
C ALA A 133 -5.13 -10.58 10.37
N ARG A 134 -5.48 -11.13 11.54
CA ARG A 134 -5.60 -10.39 12.81
C ARG A 134 -4.24 -10.14 13.47
N ASP A 135 -3.26 -10.97 13.16
CA ASP A 135 -1.92 -10.96 13.75
C ASP A 135 -0.91 -10.38 12.77
N LEU A 136 -1.38 -9.68 11.72
CA LEU A 136 -0.52 -9.09 10.71
C LEU A 136 0.32 -7.99 11.37
N PRO A 137 1.64 -8.17 11.51
CA PRO A 137 2.48 -7.20 12.19
C PRO A 137 2.48 -5.89 11.40
N GLY A 138 2.38 -4.77 12.11
CA GLY A 138 2.59 -3.47 11.47
C GLY A 138 4.05 -3.32 11.01
N ILE A 139 4.34 -2.36 10.13
CA ILE A 139 5.71 -2.12 9.65
C ILE A 139 6.76 -2.00 10.77
N LEU A 140 6.37 -1.46 11.94
CA LEU A 140 7.23 -1.30 13.12
C LEU A 140 7.59 -2.62 13.81
N GLU A 141 6.79 -3.66 13.59
CA GLU A 141 7.03 -5.02 14.08
C GLU A 141 7.76 -5.85 13.00
N ILE A 142 7.39 -5.70 11.72
CA ILE A 142 8.08 -6.38 10.60
C ILE A 142 9.55 -5.96 10.51
N ALA A 143 9.87 -4.70 10.80
CA ALA A 143 11.24 -4.19 10.78
C ALA A 143 12.17 -4.89 11.80
N LYS A 144 11.62 -5.53 12.83
CA LYS A 144 12.39 -6.24 13.87
C LYS A 144 12.81 -7.66 13.47
N ASP A 145 12.15 -8.27 12.48
CA ASP A 145 12.29 -9.70 12.09
C ASP A 145 12.97 -9.89 10.71
N SER A 146 13.79 -8.94 10.28
CA SER A 146 14.30 -8.83 8.91
C SER A 146 15.40 -9.85 8.56
N ASP A 147 15.04 -11.13 8.38
CA ASP A 147 15.95 -12.16 7.82
C ASP A 147 15.28 -13.31 7.01
N VAL A 148 13.99 -13.22 6.65
CA VAL A 148 13.29 -14.34 5.98
C VAL A 148 12.84 -14.01 4.56
N ILE A 149 13.56 -14.55 3.58
CA ILE A 149 13.14 -14.66 2.17
C ILE A 149 12.13 -15.83 2.08
N VAL A 150 10.88 -15.54 1.70
CA VAL A 150 9.88 -16.58 1.43
C VAL A 150 9.85 -16.83 -0.07
N ASP A 151 10.18 -18.05 -0.48
CA ASP A 151 10.08 -18.50 -1.87
C ASP A 151 8.61 -18.78 -2.20
N LEU A 152 7.95 -17.76 -2.77
CA LEU A 152 6.56 -17.84 -3.24
C LEU A 152 6.45 -18.48 -4.63
N GLY A 153 7.55 -18.96 -5.22
CA GLY A 153 7.60 -19.49 -6.59
C GLY A 153 6.62 -20.64 -6.86
N ASN A 154 6.30 -21.45 -5.84
CA ASN A 154 5.31 -22.53 -5.94
C ASN A 154 3.87 -22.10 -5.61
N CYS A 155 3.65 -20.93 -5.00
CA CYS A 155 2.30 -20.48 -4.66
C CYS A 155 1.53 -19.96 -5.88
N LEU A 156 2.21 -19.39 -6.89
CA LEU A 156 1.55 -18.71 -8.01
C LEU A 156 0.95 -19.65 -9.07
N SER A 157 1.39 -20.90 -9.16
CA SER A 157 0.82 -21.87 -10.10
C SER A 157 -0.65 -22.21 -9.81
N GLU A 158 -1.10 -22.05 -8.57
CA GLU A 158 -2.50 -22.29 -8.19
C GLU A 158 -3.43 -21.10 -8.52
N PHE A 159 -2.87 -19.90 -8.75
CA PHE A 159 -3.67 -18.70 -9.03
C PHE A 159 -3.96 -18.47 -10.52
N GLN A 160 -3.32 -19.22 -11.43
CA GLN A 160 -3.54 -19.08 -12.88
C GLN A 160 -4.90 -19.63 -13.36
N ASN A 161 -5.67 -20.29 -12.49
CA ASN A 161 -6.98 -20.86 -12.80
C ASN A 161 -8.18 -20.03 -12.27
N VAL A 162 -7.99 -18.74 -11.96
CA VAL A 162 -9.07 -17.80 -11.50
C VAL A 162 -9.23 -16.59 -12.41
#